data_AF-A0AAD6DHM3-F1
#
_entry.id   AF-A0AAD6DHM3-F1
#
_cell.length_a   1.000
_cell.length_b   1.000
_cell.length_c   1.000
_cell.angle_alpha   90.00
_cell.angle_beta   90.00
_cell.angle_gamma   90.00
#
_symmetry.space_group_name_H-M   'P 1'
#
loop_
_entity.id
_entity.type
_entity.pdbx_description
1 polymer ?
#
loop_
_entity_poly.entity_id
_entity_poly.type
_entity_poly.pdbx_seq_one_letter_code
_entity_poly.pdbx_strand_id
1 'polypeptide(L)'
;MSPTAFGNHLIKLQEVLEGFPVSPKEIFDSDEKGQVTIWATSQARFKEECKDDGLSEEEWAYKGEYIFIFTLDENRERIVDIVEFLDSKATERLRGLMVRARKNLQVKEGLTCVIWK
;
A
#
# COMPACT_ATOMS: atom_id res chain seq x y z
N MET A 1 15.85 -3.80 -2.18
CA MET A 1 15.17 -4.82 -1.32
C MET A 1 15.30 -6.17 -2.02
N SER A 2 15.52 -7.29 -1.32
CA SER A 2 15.53 -8.62 -1.99
C SER A 2 14.11 -9.10 -2.31
N PRO A 3 13.92 -10.04 -3.25
CA PRO A 3 12.59 -10.60 -3.55
C PRO A 3 11.86 -11.15 -2.32
N THR A 4 12.58 -11.87 -1.45
CA THR A 4 12.01 -12.39 -0.19
C THR A 4 11.61 -11.29 0.77
N ALA A 5 12.44 -10.23 0.91
CA ALA A 5 12.09 -9.11 1.76
C ALA A 5 10.85 -8.37 1.24
N PHE A 6 10.69 -8.28 -0.08
CA PHE A 6 9.50 -7.71 -0.71
C PHE A 6 8.25 -8.58 -0.48
N GLY A 7 8.34 -9.90 -0.68
CA GLY A 7 7.25 -10.82 -0.37
C GLY A 7 6.80 -10.74 1.09
N ASN A 8 7.76 -10.73 2.03
CA ASN A 8 7.49 -10.55 3.45
C ASN A 8 6.85 -9.19 3.78
N HIS A 9 7.22 -8.14 3.05
CA HIS A 9 6.60 -6.84 3.19
C HIS A 9 5.11 -6.90 2.78
N LEU A 10 4.78 -7.54 1.65
CA LEU A 10 3.40 -7.70 1.18
C LEU A 10 2.54 -8.51 2.15
N ILE A 11 3.06 -9.61 2.68
CA ILE A 11 2.35 -10.44 3.69
C ILE A 11 1.97 -9.58 4.91
N LYS A 12 2.90 -8.78 5.43
CA LYS A 12 2.65 -7.88 6.57
C LYS A 12 1.65 -6.75 6.29
N LEU A 13 1.43 -6.40 5.02
CA LEU A 13 0.38 -5.46 4.62
C LEU A 13 -0.98 -6.16 4.61
N GLN A 14 -1.04 -7.37 4.05
CA GLN A 14 -2.25 -8.19 3.93
C GLN A 14 -2.84 -8.64 5.28
N GLU A 15 -2.06 -8.63 6.36
CA GLU A 15 -2.57 -8.87 7.71
C GLU A 15 -3.70 -7.89 8.07
N VAL A 16 -3.55 -6.61 7.73
CA VAL A 16 -4.46 -5.52 8.16
C VAL A 16 -5.21 -4.84 7.02
N LEU A 17 -4.76 -5.01 5.78
CA LEU A 17 -5.42 -4.46 4.60
C LEU A 17 -6.19 -5.55 3.85
N GLU A 18 -7.38 -5.22 3.38
CA GLU A 18 -8.05 -5.95 2.30
C GLU A 18 -7.33 -5.70 0.97
N GLY A 19 -6.81 -4.49 0.79
CA GLY A 19 -6.06 -4.13 -0.39
C GLY A 19 -5.56 -2.70 -0.37
N PHE A 20 -4.72 -2.42 -1.36
CA PHE A 20 -4.19 -1.09 -1.61
C PHE A 20 -4.22 -0.84 -3.12
N PRO A 21 -5.42 -0.69 -3.71
CA PRO A 21 -5.56 -0.43 -5.14
C PRO A 21 -4.85 0.87 -5.51
N VAL A 22 -4.04 0.78 -6.57
CA VAL A 22 -3.38 1.90 -7.22
C VAL A 22 -3.96 2.03 -8.61
N SER A 23 -4.40 3.23 -8.96
CA SER A 23 -5.02 3.55 -10.25
C SER A 23 -4.22 4.65 -10.95
N PRO A 24 -3.92 4.49 -12.25
CA PRO A 24 -3.30 5.57 -13.02
C PRO A 24 -4.28 6.74 -13.16
N LYS A 25 -3.76 7.95 -12.98
CA LYS A 25 -4.40 9.21 -13.39
C LYS A 25 -3.99 9.57 -14.80
N GLU A 26 -2.68 9.50 -15.08
CA GLU A 26 -2.08 9.79 -16.38
C GLU A 26 -0.91 8.84 -16.65
N ILE A 27 -0.68 8.54 -17.91
CA ILE A 27 0.40 7.67 -18.39
C ILE A 27 1.16 8.43 -19.49
N PHE A 28 2.48 8.46 -19.38
CA PHE A 28 3.38 9.08 -20.33
C PHE A 28 4.39 8.06 -20.82
N ASP A 29 4.35 7.76 -22.11
CA ASP A 29 5.25 6.79 -22.74
C ASP A 29 6.44 7.51 -23.39
N SER A 30 7.64 6.98 -23.16
CA SER A 30 8.86 7.40 -23.85
C SER A 30 9.45 6.20 -24.56
N ASP A 31 8.95 5.96 -25.78
CA ASP A 31 9.35 4.81 -26.59
C ASP A 31 10.85 4.77 -26.84
N GLU A 32 11.47 5.91 -27.17
CA GLU A 32 12.91 5.95 -27.45
C GLU A 32 13.76 5.51 -26.25
N LYS A 33 13.24 5.66 -25.03
CA LYS A 33 13.94 5.32 -23.78
C LYS A 33 13.50 3.99 -23.18
N GLY A 34 12.49 3.33 -23.76
CA GLY A 34 11.87 2.14 -23.16
C GLY A 34 11.30 2.42 -21.77
N GLN A 35 10.77 3.63 -21.54
CA GLN A 35 10.28 4.07 -20.24
C GLN A 35 8.79 4.42 -20.28
N VAL A 36 8.10 4.08 -19.20
CA VAL A 36 6.70 4.46 -18.95
C VAL A 36 6.64 5.20 -17.62
N THR A 37 6.15 6.44 -17.64
CA THR A 37 5.92 7.22 -16.43
C THR A 37 4.42 7.26 -16.13
N ILE A 38 4.03 6.96 -14.90
CA ILE A 38 2.63 6.90 -14.48
C ILE A 38 2.43 7.82 -13.29
N TRP A 39 1.58 8.84 -13.45
CA TRP A 39 0.99 9.53 -12.32
C TRP A 39 -0.17 8.71 -11.81
N ALA A 40 -0.14 8.30 -10.55
CA ALA A 40 -1.14 7.41 -9.96
C ALA A 40 -1.67 7.93 -8.62
N THR A 41 -2.84 7.41 -8.27
CA THR A 41 -3.46 7.59 -6.95
C THR A 41 -3.81 6.25 -6.35
N SER A 42 -4.09 6.23 -5.05
CA SER A 42 -4.47 5.02 -4.34
C SER A 42 -5.45 5.32 -3.22
N GLN A 43 -6.14 4.28 -2.77
CA GLN A 43 -6.86 4.34 -1.51
C GLN A 43 -6.62 3.05 -0.72
N ALA A 44 -6.06 3.16 0.49
CA ALA A 44 -5.91 2.01 1.37
C ALA A 44 -7.28 1.51 1.83
N ARG A 45 -7.46 0.19 1.83
CA ARG A 45 -8.67 -0.48 2.33
C ARG A 45 -8.27 -1.36 3.51
N PHE A 46 -8.47 -0.83 4.72
CA PHE A 46 -8.27 -1.59 5.94
C PHE A 46 -9.42 -2.58 6.15
N LYS A 47 -9.11 -3.78 6.64
CA LYS A 47 -10.11 -4.76 7.03
C LYS A 47 -10.98 -4.19 8.15
N GLU A 48 -12.28 -4.46 8.11
CA GLU A 48 -13.22 -3.92 9.11
C GLU A 48 -12.86 -4.34 10.54
N GLU A 49 -12.37 -5.57 10.75
CA GLU A 49 -11.90 -6.03 12.05
C GLU A 49 -10.66 -5.29 12.56
N CYS A 50 -9.92 -4.60 11.70
CA CYS A 50 -8.75 -3.82 12.10
C CYS A 50 -9.10 -2.35 12.43
N LYS A 51 -10.30 -1.88 12.07
CA LYS A 51 -10.78 -0.53 12.39
C LYS A 51 -11.34 -0.45 13.82
N ASP A 52 -11.42 0.79 14.30
CA ASP A 52 -12.08 1.17 15.55
C ASP A 52 -12.90 2.45 15.35
N ASP A 53 -13.77 2.76 16.31
CA ASP A 53 -14.73 3.87 16.25
C ASP A 53 -14.11 5.25 16.56
N GLY A 54 -12.80 5.30 16.81
CA GLY A 54 -12.10 6.53 17.16
C GLY A 54 -11.59 7.33 15.95
N LEU A 55 -11.92 6.91 14.73
CA LEU A 55 -11.70 7.60 13.46
C LEU A 55 -12.91 7.38 12.55
N SER A 56 -13.23 8.37 11.75
CA SER A 56 -14.23 8.23 10.68
C SER A 56 -13.74 7.34 9.54
N GLU A 57 -14.67 6.86 8.69
CA GLU A 57 -14.32 6.09 7.49
C GLU A 57 -13.40 6.86 6.54
N GLU A 58 -13.58 8.17 6.40
CA GLU A 58 -12.69 9.01 5.59
C GLU A 58 -11.28 9.11 6.18
N GLU A 59 -11.16 9.08 7.51
CA GLU A 59 -9.88 9.09 8.19
C GLU A 59 -9.12 7.76 8.02
N TRP A 60 -9.83 6.64 7.96
CA TRP A 60 -9.30 5.32 7.62
C TRP A 60 -8.95 5.18 6.13
N ALA A 61 -9.70 5.85 5.25
CA ALA A 61 -9.50 5.85 3.80
C ALA A 61 -8.30 6.70 3.36
N TYR A 62 -7.10 6.29 3.77
CA TYR A 62 -5.86 6.93 3.32
C TYR A 62 -5.79 7.01 1.79
N LYS A 63 -5.57 8.21 1.26
CA LYS A 63 -5.34 8.45 -0.17
C LYS A 63 -3.86 8.77 -0.40
N GLY A 64 -3.22 7.99 -1.27
CA GLY A 64 -1.84 8.21 -1.68
C GLY A 64 -1.74 8.74 -3.10
N GLU A 65 -0.67 9.47 -3.38
CA GLU A 65 -0.32 10.00 -4.71
C GLU A 65 1.11 9.58 -5.05
N TYR A 66 1.32 9.17 -6.30
CA TYR A 66 2.59 8.60 -6.75
C TYR A 66 2.95 9.06 -8.16
N ILE A 67 4.26 9.13 -8.42
CA ILE A 67 4.82 9.07 -9.77
C ILE A 67 5.69 7.83 -9.84
N PHE A 68 5.32 6.89 -10.71
CA PHE A 68 6.15 5.74 -11.05
C PHE A 68 6.86 6.00 -12.36
N ILE A 69 8.14 5.64 -12.44
CA ILE A 69 8.89 5.56 -13.69
C ILE A 69 9.37 4.13 -13.82
N PHE A 70 8.80 3.40 -14.78
CA PHE A 70 9.18 2.04 -15.10
C PHE A 70 10.13 2.07 -16.30
N THR A 71 11.29 1.43 -16.15
CA THR A 71 12.19 1.14 -17.27
C THR A 71 11.97 -0.31 -17.68
N LEU A 72 11.75 -0.55 -18.96
CA LEU A 72 11.53 -1.87 -19.53
C LEU A 72 12.84 -2.47 -20.06
N ASP A 73 12.88 -3.79 -20.21
CA ASP A 73 13.95 -4.47 -20.96
C ASP A 73 13.91 -4.15 -22.46
N GLU A 74 14.93 -4.60 -23.21
CA GLU A 74 15.07 -4.32 -24.64
C GLU A 74 13.84 -4.78 -25.46
N ASN A 75 13.21 -5.89 -25.06
CA ASN A 75 12.03 -6.44 -25.72
C ASN A 75 10.71 -5.81 -25.24
N ARG A 76 10.75 -4.95 -24.22
CA ARG A 76 9.58 -4.30 -23.59
C ARG A 76 8.59 -5.28 -22.93
N GLU A 77 9.07 -6.45 -22.51
CA GLU A 77 8.23 -7.48 -21.89
C GLU A 77 8.29 -7.45 -20.37
N ARG A 78 9.35 -6.86 -19.79
CA ARG A 78 9.58 -6.87 -18.34
C ARG A 78 10.04 -5.52 -17.84
N ILE A 79 9.60 -5.18 -16.64
CA ILE A 79 10.14 -4.04 -15.89
C ILE A 79 11.49 -4.46 -15.29
N VAL A 80 12.55 -3.71 -15.59
CA VAL A 80 13.91 -3.94 -15.08
C VAL A 80 14.33 -2.93 -14.03
N ASP A 81 13.69 -1.76 -13.99
CA ASP A 81 13.92 -0.75 -12.97
C ASP A 81 12.64 0.03 -12.64
N ILE A 82 12.51 0.45 -11.39
CA ILE A 82 11.36 1.21 -10.88
C ILE A 82 11.89 2.36 -10.03
N VAL A 83 11.55 3.58 -10.43
CA VAL A 83 11.66 4.77 -9.58
C VAL A 83 10.26 5.16 -9.12
N GLU A 84 10.08 5.29 -7.81
CA GLU A 84 8.83 5.70 -7.19
C GLU A 84 9.02 7.00 -6.41
N PHE A 85 8.23 8.01 -6.75
CA PHE A 85 8.03 9.19 -5.92
C PHE A 85 6.65 9.11 -5.29
N LEU A 86 6.58 9.44 -4.01
CA LEU A 86 5.35 9.42 -3.23
C LEU A 86 5.35 10.56 -2.22
N ASP A 87 4.14 10.99 -1.80
CA ASP A 87 4.01 11.98 -0.74
C ASP A 87 4.47 11.38 0.60
N SER A 88 5.70 11.71 0.98
CA SER A 88 6.33 11.23 2.21
C SER A 88 5.56 11.67 3.47
N LYS A 89 4.96 12.87 3.46
CA LYS A 89 4.19 13.39 4.60
C LYS A 89 2.87 12.65 4.75
N ALA A 90 2.16 12.39 3.64
CA ALA A 90 0.97 11.55 3.66
C ALA A 90 1.32 10.13 4.14
N THR A 91 2.47 9.60 3.75
CA THR A 91 2.93 8.27 4.14
C THR A 91 3.18 8.12 5.64
N GLU A 92 3.57 9.18 6.35
CA GLU A 92 3.64 9.15 7.82
C GLU A 92 2.27 8.88 8.45
N ARG A 93 1.21 9.48 7.92
CA ARG A 93 -0.17 9.21 8.35
C ARG A 93 -0.55 7.75 8.09
N LEU A 94 -0.25 7.22 6.90
CA LEU A 94 -0.48 5.81 6.60
C LEU A 94 0.22 4.89 7.61
N ARG A 95 1.48 5.17 7.95
CA ARG A 95 2.21 4.39 8.96
C ARG A 95 1.51 4.43 10.32
N GLY A 96 0.98 5.58 10.73
CA GLY A 96 0.16 5.71 11.94
C GLY A 96 -1.08 4.82 11.92
N LEU A 97 -1.83 4.81 10.81
CA LEU A 97 -3.01 3.96 10.62
C LEU A 97 -2.64 2.46 10.67
N MET A 98 -1.52 2.08 10.05
CA MET A 98 -1.03 0.68 10.07
C MET A 98 -0.66 0.22 11.49
N VAL A 99 -0.05 1.09 12.30
CA VAL A 99 0.24 0.79 13.71
C VAL A 99 -1.05 0.64 14.51
N ARG A 100 -2.02 1.52 14.30
CA ARG A 100 -3.33 1.46 14.97
C ARG A 100 -4.08 0.18 14.61
N ALA A 101 -4.19 -0.13 13.32
CA ALA A 101 -4.84 -1.34 12.81
C ALA A 101 -4.28 -2.63 13.42
N ARG A 102 -2.95 -2.75 13.50
CA ARG A 102 -2.30 -3.91 14.13
C ARG A 102 -2.60 -4.04 15.61
N LYS A 103 -2.65 -2.91 16.34
CA LYS A 103 -3.02 -2.92 17.77
C LYS A 103 -4.45 -3.40 17.97
N ASN A 104 -5.37 -2.95 17.13
CA ASN A 104 -6.78 -3.35 17.21
C ASN A 104 -6.96 -4.84 16.94
N LEU A 105 -6.25 -5.38 15.94
CA LEU A 105 -6.27 -6.81 15.64
C LEU A 105 -5.81 -7.65 16.83
N GLN A 106 -4.68 -7.28 17.46
CA GLN A 106 -4.14 -7.98 18.65
C GLN A 106 -5.10 -7.95 19.84
N VAL A 107 -5.77 -6.81 20.08
CA VAL A 107 -6.75 -6.69 21.17
C VAL A 107 -7.95 -7.61 20.91
N LYS A 108 -8.44 -7.68 19.66
CA LYS A 108 -9.58 -8.54 19.30
C LYS A 108 -9.23 -10.03 19.38
N GLU A 109 -8.03 -10.43 18.93
CA GLU A 109 -7.54 -11.82 19.08
C GLU A 109 -7.35 -12.22 20.56
N GLY A 110 -6.88 -11.29 21.39
CA GLY A 110 -6.80 -11.49 22.83
C GLY A 110 -8.18 -11.68 23.48
N LEU A 111 -9.17 -10.88 23.07
CA LEU A 111 -10.55 -10.95 23.55
C LEU A 111 -11.23 -12.27 23.16
N THR A 112 -11.07 -12.74 21.92
CA THR A 112 -11.61 -14.05 21.52
C THR A 112 -10.99 -15.19 22.32
N CYS A 113 -9.68 -15.17 22.59
CA CYS A 113 -9.03 -16.20 23.40
C CYS A 113 -9.57 -16.27 24.86
N VAL A 114 -10.00 -15.14 25.43
CA VAL A 114 -10.55 -15.08 26.79
C VAL A 114 -11.99 -15.59 26.86
N ILE A 115 -12.79 -15.42 25.81
CA ILE A 115 -14.20 -15.85 25.78
C ILE A 115 -14.35 -17.38 25.68
N TRP A 116 -13.33 -18.08 25.18
CA TRP A 116 -13.33 -19.54 25.02
C TRP A 116 -12.55 -20.31 26.11
N LYS A 117 -12.30 -19.70 27.27
CA LYS A 117 -11.73 -20.35 28.47
C LYS A 117 -12.75 -20.45 29.58
#